data_AF-A0A957DU86-F1
#
_entry.id   AF-A0A957DU86-F1
#
_cell.length_a   1.000
_cell.length_b   1.000
_cell.length_c   1.000
_cell.angle_alpha   90.00
_cell.angle_beta   90.00
_cell.angle_gamma   90.00
#
_symmetry.space_group_name_H-M   'P 1'
#
loop_
_entity.id
_entity.type
_entity.pdbx_description
1 polymer ?
#
loop_
_entity_poly.entity_id
_entity_poly.type
_entity_poly.pdbx_seq_one_letter_code
_entity_poly.pdbx_strand_id
1 'polypeptide(L)'
;MKSDANQIKIFLKSLSEQEWIYRSERRWWPSFVFHYTDILNAANILNGGVIFSRQEAEKRRVLSVSSGSSAVLAGTNLHAQSCVRLYFRPQTPTQYHAEGIQSKKYLSKSRYPDAHCPVPVFFLFDSEYILTLDGCQFSDGGLGSPRAKYLSTANDLKNLPWKKIYHTGRFDSSKEDITFRRSAEVLVPNSLDLDALKYIYCRSQAEKETLLQLLDPHIRRKYRNKVAATSRSTLFFRKHTFVQTGRLSAQSATFDFSPETNSPGPFHLRIEVQTESQNGAFEKKDFMVKPNQNFSIKFRRKTPRYTIRVKLDNYLAFANSFEEVDTPF
;
A
#
# COMPACT_ATOMS: atom_id res chain seq x y z
N MET A 1 -2.31 -25.91 11.93
CA MET A 1 -1.34 -25.11 12.70
C MET A 1 -0.03 -25.88 12.76
N LYS A 2 1.12 -25.21 12.68
CA LYS A 2 2.43 -25.87 12.72
C LYS A 2 2.70 -26.52 14.09
N SER A 3 3.43 -27.63 14.08
CA SER A 3 3.84 -28.34 15.31
C SER A 3 4.78 -27.52 16.20
N ASP A 4 5.55 -26.59 15.63
CA ASP A 4 6.50 -25.72 16.32
C ASP A 4 5.95 -24.30 16.60
N ALA A 5 4.62 -24.12 16.51
CA ALA A 5 3.98 -22.81 16.65
C ALA A 5 4.34 -22.07 17.95
N ASN A 6 4.45 -22.78 19.07
CA ASN A 6 4.84 -22.16 20.34
C ASN A 6 6.27 -21.61 20.31
N GLN A 7 7.19 -22.28 19.61
CA GLN A 7 8.57 -21.82 19.46
C GLN A 7 8.64 -20.56 18.57
N ILE A 8 7.83 -20.51 17.52
CA ILE A 8 7.68 -19.30 16.67
C ILE A 8 7.23 -18.11 17.52
N LYS A 9 6.18 -18.26 18.33
CA LYS A 9 5.64 -17.19 19.19
C LYS A 9 6.68 -16.70 20.20
N ILE A 10 7.35 -17.63 20.90
CA ILE A 10 8.42 -17.30 21.85
C ILE A 10 9.54 -16.51 21.15
N PHE A 11 9.94 -16.94 19.95
CA PHE A 11 10.97 -16.25 19.19
C PHE A 11 10.54 -14.84 18.77
N LEU A 12 9.33 -14.64 18.25
CA LEU A 12 8.85 -13.32 17.82
C LEU A 12 8.80 -12.34 19.00
N LYS A 13 8.36 -12.79 20.17
CA LYS A 13 8.42 -11.99 21.40
C LYS A 13 9.85 -11.62 21.76
N SER A 14 10.75 -12.60 21.81
CA SER A 14 12.18 -12.37 22.08
C SER A 14 12.82 -11.41 21.06
N LEU A 15 12.47 -11.51 19.78
CA LEU A 15 12.95 -10.62 18.72
C LEU A 15 12.51 -9.17 18.98
N SER A 16 11.27 -8.95 19.41
CA SER A 16 10.75 -7.60 19.74
C SER A 16 11.44 -6.95 20.94
N GLU A 17 11.98 -7.76 21.85
CA GLU A 17 12.68 -7.31 23.06
C GLU A 17 14.17 -7.06 22.82
N GLN A 18 14.72 -7.44 21.65
CA GLN A 18 16.13 -7.17 21.33
C GLN A 18 16.38 -5.65 21.28
N GLU A 19 17.45 -5.20 21.94
CA GLU A 19 17.72 -3.76 22.17
C GLU A 19 17.72 -2.93 20.89
N TRP A 20 18.31 -3.46 19.80
CA TRP A 20 18.41 -2.77 18.51
C TRP A 20 17.05 -2.63 17.78
N ILE A 21 16.03 -3.40 18.18
CA ILE A 21 14.65 -3.28 17.72
C ILE A 21 13.84 -2.42 18.70
N TYR A 22 13.83 -2.79 19.98
CA TYR A 22 12.98 -2.20 21.02
C TYR A 22 13.17 -0.68 21.15
N ARG A 23 14.41 -0.20 21.06
CA ARG A 23 14.76 1.23 21.15
C ARG A 23 14.68 1.98 19.82
N SER A 24 14.05 1.39 18.80
CA SER A 24 13.92 1.99 17.46
C SER A 24 12.47 2.14 17.02
N GLU A 25 12.26 2.85 15.92
CA GLU A 25 10.99 2.98 15.21
C GLU A 25 10.43 1.62 14.71
N ARG A 26 11.24 0.57 14.74
CA ARG A 26 10.92 -0.79 14.29
C ARG A 26 10.38 -1.70 15.39
N ARG A 27 10.27 -1.21 16.63
CA ARG A 27 9.89 -2.03 17.82
C ARG A 27 8.63 -2.87 17.65
N TRP A 28 7.74 -2.45 16.76
CA TRP A 28 6.45 -3.10 16.49
C TRP A 28 6.49 -4.00 15.24
N TRP A 29 7.56 -3.98 14.44
CA TRP A 29 7.65 -4.80 13.22
C TRP A 29 7.57 -6.31 13.47
N PRO A 30 8.20 -6.89 14.52
CA PRO A 30 8.07 -8.32 14.80
C PRO A 30 6.63 -8.80 15.03
N SER A 31 5.73 -7.92 15.46
CA SER A 31 4.32 -8.23 15.70
C SER A 31 3.48 -8.29 14.42
N PHE A 32 4.04 -7.87 13.28
CA PHE A 32 3.29 -7.82 12.03
C PHE A 32 4.05 -8.40 10.84
N VAL A 33 3.28 -8.90 9.89
CA VAL A 33 3.69 -9.07 8.50
C VAL A 33 2.82 -8.17 7.62
N PHE A 34 3.41 -7.67 6.55
CA PHE A 34 2.92 -6.52 5.81
C PHE A 34 2.48 -6.92 4.41
N HIS A 35 1.25 -6.58 4.03
CA HIS A 35 0.86 -6.59 2.63
C HIS A 35 0.82 -5.15 2.10
N TYR A 36 1.43 -4.92 0.94
CA TYR A 36 1.50 -3.63 0.27
C TYR A 36 0.84 -3.72 -1.09
N THR A 37 -0.16 -2.89 -1.36
CA THR A 37 -0.90 -2.90 -2.63
C THR A 37 -1.49 -1.53 -2.96
N ASP A 38 -1.94 -1.34 -4.20
CA ASP A 38 -2.70 -0.15 -4.60
C ASP A 38 -4.11 -0.13 -3.98
N ILE A 39 -4.65 1.07 -3.78
CA ILE A 39 -5.94 1.33 -3.14
C ILE A 39 -7.12 0.62 -3.82
N LEU A 40 -7.10 0.47 -5.15
CA LEU A 40 -8.16 -0.24 -5.86
C LEU A 40 -8.13 -1.73 -5.55
N ASN A 41 -6.94 -2.32 -5.52
CA ASN A 41 -6.78 -3.72 -5.07
C ASN A 41 -7.15 -3.86 -3.59
N ALA A 42 -6.78 -2.89 -2.74
CA ALA A 42 -7.13 -2.90 -1.33
C ALA A 42 -8.65 -2.88 -1.12
N ALA A 43 -9.38 -2.06 -1.88
CA ALA A 43 -10.84 -2.05 -1.86
C ALA A 43 -11.42 -3.40 -2.29
N ASN A 44 -10.90 -4.00 -3.38
CA ASN A 44 -11.31 -5.33 -3.83
C ASN A 44 -11.08 -6.41 -2.75
N ILE A 45 -9.91 -6.40 -2.10
CA ILE A 45 -9.58 -7.33 -1.01
C ILE A 45 -10.54 -7.17 0.16
N LEU A 46 -10.82 -5.93 0.59
CA LEU A 46 -11.69 -5.68 1.74
C LEU A 46 -13.15 -6.01 1.46
N ASN A 47 -13.66 -5.69 0.27
CA ASN A 47 -15.02 -6.05 -0.14
C ASN A 47 -15.16 -7.57 -0.35
N GLY A 48 -14.13 -8.22 -0.91
CA GLY A 48 -14.10 -9.66 -1.14
C GLY A 48 -13.76 -10.50 0.11
N GLY A 49 -13.18 -9.88 1.14
CA GLY A 49 -12.82 -10.55 2.40
C GLY A 49 -11.60 -11.48 2.32
N VAL A 50 -10.81 -11.41 1.25
CA VAL A 50 -9.70 -12.35 1.00
C VAL A 50 -8.61 -11.73 0.12
N ILE A 51 -7.36 -12.09 0.38
CA ILE A 51 -6.21 -11.86 -0.50
C ILE A 51 -5.97 -13.15 -1.27
N PHE A 52 -5.98 -13.08 -2.60
CA PHE A 52 -5.59 -14.21 -3.45
C PHE A 52 -4.09 -14.17 -3.76
N SER A 53 -3.50 -15.34 -3.99
CA SER A 53 -2.18 -15.43 -4.62
C SER A 53 -2.22 -14.73 -5.98
N ARG A 54 -1.05 -14.36 -6.52
CA ARG A 54 -1.01 -13.66 -7.80
C ARG A 54 -1.66 -14.48 -8.91
N GLN A 55 -1.34 -15.77 -8.96
CA GLN A 55 -1.90 -16.69 -9.95
C GLN A 55 -3.44 -16.73 -9.87
N GLU A 56 -4.01 -16.85 -8.67
CA GLU A 56 -5.46 -16.86 -8.49
C GLU A 56 -6.10 -15.49 -8.76
N ALA A 57 -5.44 -14.40 -8.38
CA ALA A 57 -5.91 -13.05 -8.62
C ALA A 57 -6.00 -12.71 -10.12
N GLU A 58 -5.01 -13.15 -10.90
CA GLU A 58 -4.99 -13.03 -12.36
C GLU A 58 -6.07 -13.89 -13.02
N LYS A 59 -6.19 -15.17 -12.60
CA LYS A 59 -7.23 -16.08 -13.08
C LYS A 59 -8.64 -15.54 -12.86
N ARG A 60 -8.87 -14.91 -11.69
CA ARG A 60 -10.15 -14.32 -11.29
C ARG A 60 -10.35 -12.89 -11.82
N ARG A 61 -9.32 -12.29 -12.43
CA ARG A 61 -9.32 -10.90 -12.93
C ARG A 61 -9.68 -9.87 -11.84
N VAL A 62 -9.21 -10.09 -10.61
CA VAL A 62 -9.47 -9.19 -9.46
C VAL A 62 -8.30 -8.24 -9.13
N LEU A 63 -7.19 -8.37 -9.87
CA LEU A 63 -6.02 -7.48 -9.76
C LEU A 63 -6.21 -6.24 -10.65
N SER A 64 -6.66 -5.14 -10.08
CA SER A 64 -6.88 -3.87 -10.79
C SER A 64 -5.57 -3.18 -11.19
N VAL A 65 -4.55 -3.23 -10.32
CA VAL A 65 -3.24 -2.59 -10.55
C VAL A 65 -2.13 -3.60 -10.26
N SER A 66 -1.25 -3.85 -11.23
CA SER A 66 -0.04 -4.65 -11.01
C SER A 66 1.13 -3.74 -10.64
N SER A 67 1.44 -3.65 -9.36
CA SER A 67 2.48 -2.74 -8.84
C SER A 67 3.92 -3.27 -8.88
N GLY A 68 4.12 -4.53 -9.28
CA GLY A 68 5.44 -5.15 -9.44
C GLY A 68 5.98 -4.97 -10.87
N SER A 69 7.29 -4.79 -11.01
CA SER A 69 7.96 -4.78 -12.32
C SER A 69 7.81 -6.14 -13.00
N SER A 70 7.43 -6.13 -14.28
CA SER A 70 7.36 -7.28 -15.19
C SER A 70 8.64 -8.15 -15.12
N ALA A 71 9.82 -7.54 -15.12
CA ALA A 71 11.10 -8.25 -15.05
C ALA A 71 11.30 -8.99 -13.71
N VAL A 72 10.90 -8.39 -12.59
CA VAL A 72 10.98 -9.02 -11.26
C VAL A 72 9.95 -10.16 -11.14
N LEU A 73 8.78 -9.98 -11.74
CA LEU A 73 7.73 -11.00 -11.79
C LEU A 73 8.14 -12.19 -12.65
N ALA A 74 8.78 -11.96 -13.80
CA ALA A 74 9.29 -13.00 -14.68
C ALA A 74 10.36 -13.88 -13.99
N GLY A 75 11.16 -13.30 -13.11
CA GLY A 75 12.14 -14.04 -12.30
C GLY A 75 11.55 -14.78 -11.09
N THR A 76 10.26 -14.59 -10.78
CA THR A 76 9.63 -15.23 -9.62
C THR A 76 9.12 -16.62 -9.98
N ASN A 77 9.57 -17.65 -9.25
CA ASN A 77 9.13 -19.04 -9.44
C ASN A 77 7.60 -19.19 -9.29
N LEU A 78 6.99 -20.08 -10.09
CA LEU A 78 5.57 -20.46 -10.04
C LEU A 78 5.05 -20.76 -8.63
N HIS A 79 5.85 -21.42 -7.78
CA HIS A 79 5.46 -21.69 -6.40
C HIS A 79 5.17 -20.41 -5.62
N ALA A 80 6.05 -19.41 -5.69
CA ALA A 80 5.83 -18.11 -5.07
C ALA A 80 4.65 -17.35 -5.69
N GLN A 81 4.35 -17.55 -6.98
CA GLN A 81 3.17 -16.97 -7.63
C GLN A 81 1.85 -17.61 -7.18
N SER A 82 1.90 -18.88 -6.77
CA SER A 82 0.76 -19.61 -6.19
C SER A 82 0.49 -19.27 -4.71
N CYS A 83 1.35 -18.46 -4.08
CA CYS A 83 1.21 -18.00 -2.70
C CYS A 83 0.79 -16.53 -2.62
N VAL A 84 0.05 -16.19 -1.56
CA VAL A 84 -0.05 -14.80 -1.07
C VAL A 84 1.29 -14.41 -0.48
N ARG A 85 1.82 -13.27 -0.94
CA ARG A 85 3.10 -12.72 -0.50
C ARG A 85 2.89 -11.58 0.49
N LEU A 86 3.52 -11.70 1.64
CA LEU A 86 3.62 -10.68 2.67
C LEU A 86 5.10 -10.38 2.92
N TYR A 87 5.40 -9.24 3.51
CA TYR A 87 6.77 -8.81 3.82
C TYR A 87 6.98 -8.81 5.32
N PHE A 88 8.22 -9.09 5.76
CA PHE A 88 8.59 -8.91 7.16
C PHE A 88 8.71 -7.44 7.58
N ARG A 89 8.71 -6.51 6.61
CA ARG A 89 8.89 -5.09 6.86
C ARG A 89 8.24 -4.20 5.78
N PRO A 90 7.93 -2.93 6.11
CA PRO A 90 7.63 -1.90 5.11
C PRO A 90 8.91 -1.35 4.47
N GLN A 91 8.77 -0.45 3.51
CA GLN A 91 9.88 0.24 2.83
C GLN A 91 10.86 -0.72 2.13
N THR A 92 10.32 -1.70 1.41
CA THR A 92 11.11 -2.63 0.59
C THR A 92 11.75 -1.91 -0.61
N PRO A 93 12.80 -2.47 -1.23
CA PRO A 93 13.36 -1.93 -2.47
C PRO A 93 12.33 -1.79 -3.60
N THR A 94 11.41 -2.74 -3.74
CA THR A 94 10.32 -2.65 -4.73
C THR A 94 9.41 -1.46 -4.44
N GLN A 95 9.01 -1.27 -3.17
CA GLN A 95 8.21 -0.12 -2.78
C GLN A 95 8.91 1.21 -3.07
N TYR A 96 10.24 1.30 -2.87
CA TYR A 96 11.00 2.51 -3.16
C TYR A 96 10.82 3.02 -4.59
N HIS A 97 10.74 2.10 -5.55
CA HIS A 97 10.57 2.42 -6.97
C HIS A 97 9.11 2.57 -7.38
N ALA A 98 8.19 1.84 -6.74
CA ALA A 98 6.79 1.81 -7.15
C ALA A 98 5.91 2.90 -6.51
N GLU A 99 6.23 3.36 -5.29
CA GLU A 99 5.30 4.12 -4.46
C GLU A 99 4.96 5.53 -4.98
N GLY A 100 3.66 5.80 -5.18
CA GLY A 100 3.12 7.13 -5.51
C GLY A 100 2.90 7.35 -7.00
N ILE A 101 2.16 8.41 -7.33
CA ILE A 101 1.79 8.74 -8.70
C ILE A 101 3.00 9.35 -9.40
N GLN A 102 3.50 8.63 -10.41
CA GLN A 102 4.63 9.02 -11.23
C GLN A 102 4.14 9.44 -12.62
N SER A 103 4.60 10.59 -13.11
CA SER A 103 4.23 11.10 -14.43
C SER A 103 4.86 10.22 -15.50
N LYS A 104 4.23 10.15 -16.68
CA LYS A 104 4.79 9.42 -17.82
C LYS A 104 6.25 9.84 -18.13
N LYS A 105 6.55 11.14 -17.99
CA LYS A 105 7.90 11.69 -18.16
C LYS A 105 8.90 11.20 -17.12
N TYR A 106 8.45 10.98 -15.88
CA TYR A 106 9.31 10.42 -14.84
C TYR A 106 9.53 8.92 -15.08
N LEU A 107 8.45 8.17 -15.32
CA LEU A 107 8.48 6.73 -15.57
C LEU A 107 9.36 6.38 -16.77
N SER A 108 9.34 7.16 -17.85
CA SER A 108 10.17 6.92 -19.03
C SER A 108 11.69 7.00 -18.77
N LYS A 109 12.10 7.55 -17.62
CA LYS A 109 13.50 7.63 -17.17
C LYS A 109 13.79 6.69 -16.00
N SER A 110 12.78 6.01 -15.48
CA SER A 110 12.92 5.08 -14.37
C SER A 110 13.60 3.80 -14.83
N ARG A 111 14.40 3.20 -13.94
CA ARG A 111 14.95 1.85 -14.13
C ARG A 111 13.84 0.79 -14.21
N TYR A 112 12.68 1.06 -13.59
CA TYR A 112 11.53 0.16 -13.54
C TYR A 112 10.25 0.93 -13.96
N PRO A 113 10.05 1.19 -15.27
CA PRO A 113 8.92 1.98 -15.76
C PRO A 113 7.56 1.34 -15.46
N ASP A 114 7.51 0.01 -15.35
CA ASP A 114 6.27 -0.74 -15.07
C ASP A 114 5.97 -0.90 -13.58
N ALA A 115 6.92 -0.58 -12.69
CA ALA A 115 6.70 -0.67 -11.25
C ALA A 115 5.97 0.58 -10.78
N HIS A 116 4.65 0.48 -10.60
CA HIS A 116 3.84 1.63 -10.22
C HIS A 116 2.71 1.24 -9.25
N CYS A 117 2.74 1.84 -8.06
CA CYS A 117 1.69 1.77 -7.04
C CYS A 117 1.22 3.20 -6.73
N PRO A 118 0.30 3.75 -7.54
CA PRO A 118 -0.13 5.14 -7.48
C PRO A 118 -0.60 5.56 -6.08
N VAL A 119 -1.48 4.76 -5.47
CA VAL A 119 -2.08 5.06 -4.16
C VAL A 119 -1.88 3.86 -3.23
N PRO A 120 -0.79 3.83 -2.45
CA PRO A 120 -0.42 2.66 -1.67
C PRO A 120 -1.26 2.51 -0.39
N VAL A 121 -1.63 1.27 -0.08
CA VAL A 121 -2.27 0.86 1.17
C VAL A 121 -1.46 -0.28 1.79
N PHE A 122 -1.27 -0.21 3.11
CA PHE A 122 -0.70 -1.29 3.90
C PHE A 122 -1.77 -2.03 4.68
N PHE A 123 -1.74 -3.36 4.63
CA PHE A 123 -2.40 -4.22 5.60
C PHE A 123 -1.35 -4.80 6.55
N LEU A 124 -1.60 -4.67 7.84
CA LEU A 124 -0.76 -5.21 8.90
C LEU A 124 -1.48 -6.41 9.51
N PHE A 125 -0.96 -7.59 9.26
CA PHE A 125 -1.46 -8.85 9.79
C PHE A 125 -0.66 -9.28 11.00
N ASP A 126 -1.31 -9.92 11.95
CA ASP A 126 -0.70 -10.55 13.12
C ASP A 126 0.36 -11.58 12.72
N SER A 127 1.63 -11.33 13.04
CA SER A 127 2.72 -12.20 12.59
C SER A 127 2.68 -13.58 13.24
N GLU A 128 2.28 -13.66 14.51
CA GLU A 128 2.15 -14.94 15.23
C GLU A 128 1.10 -15.83 14.59
N TYR A 129 -0.08 -15.28 14.29
CA TYR A 129 -1.13 -16.02 13.59
C TYR A 129 -0.63 -16.50 12.22
N ILE A 130 -0.10 -15.59 11.40
CA ILE A 130 0.29 -15.93 10.02
C ILE A 130 1.41 -16.96 9.98
N LEU A 131 2.50 -16.78 10.75
CA LEU A 131 3.68 -17.64 10.67
C LEU A 131 3.44 -19.05 11.21
N THR A 132 2.35 -19.24 11.98
CA THR A 132 1.94 -20.53 12.56
C THR A 132 0.85 -21.25 11.76
N LEU A 133 0.33 -20.63 10.69
CA LEU A 133 -0.56 -21.28 9.72
C LEU A 133 0.13 -22.50 9.10
N ASP A 134 -0.67 -23.52 8.85
CA ASP A 134 -0.17 -24.72 8.20
C ASP A 134 0.23 -24.43 6.74
N GLY A 135 1.31 -25.04 6.29
CA GLY A 135 1.89 -24.75 4.97
C GLY A 135 2.49 -23.34 4.79
N CYS A 136 2.46 -22.47 5.81
CA CYS A 136 3.12 -21.17 5.73
C CYS A 136 4.63 -21.33 5.58
N GLN A 137 5.21 -20.66 4.59
CA GLN A 137 6.66 -20.61 4.37
C GLN A 137 7.13 -19.17 4.44
N PHE A 138 8.45 -18.98 4.46
CA PHE A 138 9.06 -17.66 4.35
C PHE A 138 10.42 -17.78 3.67
N SER A 139 10.96 -16.65 3.24
CA SER A 139 12.24 -16.58 2.56
C SER A 139 13.26 -15.75 3.33
N ASP A 140 14.54 -16.03 3.05
CA ASP A 140 15.66 -15.26 3.61
C ASP A 140 16.03 -14.01 2.80
N GLY A 141 15.31 -13.76 1.70
CA GLY A 141 15.45 -12.62 0.82
C GLY A 141 14.44 -12.64 -0.32
N GLY A 142 14.59 -11.73 -1.29
CA GLY A 142 13.63 -11.55 -2.38
C GLY A 142 13.51 -12.77 -3.30
N LEU A 143 12.28 -13.26 -3.49
CA LEU A 143 11.95 -14.46 -4.27
C LEU A 143 12.14 -14.34 -5.79
N GLY A 144 12.46 -13.14 -6.27
CA GLY A 144 12.91 -12.94 -7.66
C GLY A 144 14.38 -13.30 -7.89
N SER A 145 15.10 -13.74 -6.86
CA SER A 145 16.49 -14.20 -6.96
C SER A 145 16.58 -15.72 -6.78
N PRO A 146 17.38 -16.42 -7.60
CA PRO A 146 17.61 -17.87 -7.44
C PRO A 146 18.33 -18.23 -6.13
N ARG A 147 18.93 -17.24 -5.43
CA ARG A 147 19.57 -17.43 -4.12
C ARG A 147 18.56 -17.58 -2.98
N ALA A 148 17.30 -17.20 -3.18
CA ALA A 148 16.29 -17.22 -2.12
C ALA A 148 16.02 -18.64 -1.64
N LYS A 149 16.08 -18.84 -0.32
CA LYS A 149 15.73 -20.12 0.31
C LYS A 149 14.29 -20.07 0.79
N TYR A 150 13.56 -21.15 0.57
CA TYR A 150 12.25 -21.37 1.18
C TYR A 150 12.46 -22.09 2.52
N LEU A 151 11.92 -21.49 3.58
CA LEU A 151 12.09 -21.87 4.96
C LEU A 151 10.71 -22.01 5.61
N SER A 152 10.60 -22.77 6.70
CA SER A 152 9.27 -23.03 7.30
C SER A 152 9.24 -23.26 8.80
N THR A 153 10.38 -23.57 9.43
CA THR A 153 10.43 -23.98 10.84
C THR A 153 10.77 -22.83 11.78
N ALA A 154 10.48 -22.97 13.07
CA ALA A 154 10.90 -22.05 14.12
C ALA A 154 12.42 -21.85 14.16
N ASN A 155 13.18 -22.93 13.93
CA ASN A 155 14.64 -22.86 13.86
C ASN A 155 15.11 -22.04 12.66
N ASP A 156 14.48 -22.21 11.49
CA ASP A 156 14.79 -21.38 10.32
C ASP A 156 14.50 -19.90 10.58
N LEU A 157 13.34 -19.60 11.19
CA LEU A 157 12.92 -18.24 11.51
C LEU A 157 13.93 -17.57 12.46
N LYS A 158 14.39 -18.29 13.48
CA LYS A 158 15.40 -17.82 14.44
C LYS A 158 16.73 -17.48 13.76
N ASN A 159 17.10 -18.24 12.73
CA ASN A 159 18.39 -18.10 12.03
C ASN A 159 18.37 -17.11 10.85
N LEU A 160 17.23 -16.50 10.54
CA LEU A 160 17.16 -15.43 9.55
C LEU A 160 18.09 -14.24 9.92
N PRO A 161 18.66 -13.54 8.92
CA PRO A 161 19.56 -12.42 9.17
C PRO A 161 18.79 -11.13 9.53
N TRP A 162 18.11 -11.12 10.68
CA TRP A 162 17.14 -10.09 11.10
C TRP A 162 17.69 -8.67 11.07
N LYS A 163 18.95 -8.45 11.47
CA LYS A 163 19.59 -7.12 11.38
C LYS A 163 19.65 -6.59 9.95
N LYS A 164 19.78 -7.48 8.95
CA LYS A 164 19.80 -7.12 7.52
C LYS A 164 18.38 -6.99 6.96
N ILE A 165 17.47 -7.89 7.35
CA ILE A 165 16.05 -7.81 6.96
C ILE A 165 15.46 -6.48 7.44
N TYR A 166 15.62 -6.16 8.73
CA TYR A 166 15.14 -4.93 9.38
C TYR A 166 16.08 -3.75 9.27
N HIS A 167 17.09 -3.84 8.40
CA HIS A 167 18.00 -2.73 8.16
C HIS A 167 17.20 -1.50 7.68
N THR A 168 17.34 -0.35 8.33
CA THR A 168 16.79 0.94 7.89
C THR A 168 17.91 1.87 7.43
N GLY A 169 17.59 3.01 6.82
CA GLY A 169 18.60 3.97 6.36
C GLY A 169 19.19 3.70 4.98
N ARG A 170 20.08 4.61 4.57
CA ARG A 170 20.81 4.54 3.29
C ARG A 170 21.86 3.45 3.35
N PHE A 171 22.05 2.80 2.21
CA PHE A 171 23.13 1.85 2.00
C PHE A 171 23.54 1.96 0.54
N ASP A 172 24.77 1.56 0.25
CA ASP A 172 25.23 1.46 -1.13
C ASP A 172 24.41 0.38 -1.85
N SER A 173 23.72 0.75 -2.92
CA SER A 173 22.91 -0.16 -3.73
C SER A 173 23.72 -1.24 -4.43
N SER A 174 25.05 -1.07 -4.54
CA SER A 174 25.98 -2.14 -4.96
C SER A 174 26.02 -3.30 -3.95
N LYS A 175 25.60 -3.08 -2.70
CA LYS A 175 25.47 -4.12 -1.67
C LYS A 175 24.19 -4.93 -1.91
N GLU A 176 24.24 -5.80 -2.91
CA GLU A 176 23.16 -6.69 -3.31
C GLU A 176 22.57 -7.50 -2.14
N ASP A 177 23.39 -7.86 -1.15
CA ASP A 177 22.93 -8.62 0.01
C ASP A 177 21.89 -7.85 0.83
N ILE A 178 22.09 -6.56 1.12
CA ILE A 178 21.10 -5.79 1.90
C ILE A 178 19.79 -5.63 1.11
N THR A 179 19.87 -5.31 -0.19
CA THR A 179 18.68 -5.25 -1.06
C THR A 179 17.92 -6.57 -1.06
N PHE A 180 18.65 -7.68 -1.19
CA PHE A 180 18.10 -9.03 -1.17
C PHE A 180 17.43 -9.35 0.17
N ARG A 181 18.09 -9.11 1.31
CA ARG A 181 17.55 -9.39 2.66
C ARG A 181 16.36 -8.51 3.02
N ARG A 182 16.37 -7.22 2.64
CA ARG A 182 15.23 -6.31 2.86
C ARG A 182 13.96 -6.71 2.10
N SER A 183 14.10 -7.63 1.15
CA SER A 183 13.01 -8.16 0.33
C SER A 183 12.56 -9.55 0.79
N ALA A 184 12.94 -10.01 1.99
CA ALA A 184 12.47 -11.27 2.57
C ALA A 184 10.93 -11.26 2.75
N GLU A 185 10.30 -12.41 2.48
CA GLU A 185 8.85 -12.53 2.33
C GLU A 185 8.29 -13.68 3.16
N VAL A 186 7.01 -13.59 3.49
CA VAL A 186 6.19 -14.67 4.05
C VAL A 186 5.19 -15.11 2.99
N LEU A 187 5.01 -16.41 2.87
CA LEU A 187 4.21 -17.08 1.86
C LEU A 187 3.09 -17.86 2.54
N VAL A 188 1.85 -17.51 2.18
CA VAL A 188 0.66 -18.25 2.56
C VAL A 188 0.07 -18.90 1.30
N PRO A 189 -0.09 -20.23 1.22
CA PRO A 189 -0.55 -20.90 0.00
C PRO A 189 -1.95 -20.43 -0.45
N ASN A 190 -2.13 -20.25 -1.76
CA ASN A 190 -3.39 -19.98 -2.46
C ASN A 190 -4.12 -18.67 -2.11
N SER A 191 -4.53 -18.50 -0.87
CA SER A 191 -5.32 -17.35 -0.41
C SER A 191 -5.18 -17.13 1.09
N LEU A 192 -5.46 -15.91 1.53
CA LEU A 192 -5.41 -15.50 2.93
C LEU A 192 -6.67 -14.70 3.26
N ASP A 193 -7.47 -15.18 4.19
CA ASP A 193 -8.59 -14.41 4.76
C ASP A 193 -8.09 -13.19 5.56
N LEU A 194 -9.03 -12.39 6.06
CA LEU A 194 -8.72 -11.16 6.78
C LEU A 194 -8.84 -11.29 8.31
N ASP A 195 -8.85 -12.50 8.87
CA ASP A 195 -9.06 -12.71 10.31
C ASP A 195 -7.87 -12.20 11.13
N ALA A 196 -6.66 -12.37 10.60
CA ALA A 196 -5.43 -11.84 11.21
C ALA A 196 -5.19 -10.35 10.95
N LEU A 197 -6.05 -9.67 10.17
CA LEU A 197 -5.86 -8.25 9.83
C LEU A 197 -6.07 -7.36 11.06
N LYS A 198 -5.02 -6.70 11.52
CA LYS A 198 -5.07 -5.80 12.68
C LYS A 198 -5.33 -4.36 12.27
N TYR A 199 -4.55 -3.84 11.31
CA TYR A 199 -4.60 -2.44 10.90
C TYR A 199 -4.52 -2.28 9.38
N ILE A 200 -5.11 -1.20 8.89
CA ILE A 200 -5.04 -0.76 7.50
C ILE A 200 -4.48 0.66 7.51
N TYR A 201 -3.38 0.90 6.82
CA TYR A 201 -2.72 2.20 6.78
C TYR A 201 -2.76 2.78 5.37
N CYS A 202 -3.20 4.03 5.29
CA CYS A 202 -3.10 4.89 4.11
C CYS A 202 -2.00 5.94 4.33
N ARG A 203 -1.41 6.46 3.24
CA ARG A 203 -0.28 7.40 3.32
C ARG A 203 -0.73 8.79 3.78
N SER A 204 -1.96 9.18 3.45
CA SER A 204 -2.55 10.48 3.75
C SER A 204 -4.04 10.38 4.15
N GLN A 205 -4.57 11.48 4.67
CA GLN A 205 -5.99 11.57 5.05
C GLN A 205 -6.90 11.45 3.81
N ALA A 206 -6.51 12.07 2.68
CA ALA A 206 -7.24 11.97 1.42
C ALA A 206 -7.32 10.52 0.91
N GLU A 207 -6.25 9.74 1.04
CA GLU A 207 -6.25 8.32 0.65
C GLU A 207 -7.10 7.46 1.59
N LYS A 208 -7.12 7.77 2.89
CA LYS A 208 -8.02 7.11 3.85
C LYS A 208 -9.49 7.35 3.46
N GLU A 209 -9.86 8.59 3.18
CA GLU A 209 -11.20 8.94 2.71
C GLU A 209 -11.54 8.21 1.41
N THR A 210 -10.60 8.19 0.47
CA THR A 210 -10.72 7.47 -0.80
C THR A 210 -10.97 5.99 -0.58
N LEU A 211 -10.18 5.33 0.28
CA LEU A 211 -10.36 3.91 0.55
C LEU A 211 -11.75 3.65 1.12
N LEU A 212 -12.16 4.42 2.14
CA LEU A 212 -13.48 4.28 2.76
C LEU A 212 -14.62 4.55 1.78
N GLN A 213 -14.47 5.48 0.84
CA GLN A 213 -15.44 5.77 -0.20
C GLN A 213 -15.59 4.60 -1.21
N LEU A 214 -14.52 3.82 -1.44
CA LEU A 214 -14.52 2.68 -2.34
C LEU A 214 -15.10 1.39 -1.72
N LEU A 215 -15.34 1.36 -0.42
CA LEU A 215 -15.88 0.20 0.28
C LEU A 215 -17.40 0.18 0.25
N ASP A 216 -17.96 -1.03 0.17
CA ASP A 216 -19.39 -1.24 0.34
C ASP A 216 -19.84 -0.75 1.72
N PRO A 217 -21.07 -0.22 1.89
CA PRO A 217 -21.49 0.42 3.14
C PRO A 217 -21.31 -0.45 4.39
N HIS A 218 -21.55 -1.75 4.29
CA HIS A 218 -21.35 -2.70 5.40
C HIS A 218 -19.86 -2.95 5.69
N ILE A 219 -19.06 -3.16 4.64
CA ILE A 219 -17.61 -3.38 4.74
C ILE A 219 -16.90 -2.14 5.29
N ARG A 220 -17.32 -0.95 4.85
CA ARG A 220 -16.88 0.34 5.40
C ARG A 220 -17.13 0.42 6.91
N ARG A 221 -18.32 0.04 7.39
CA ARG A 221 -18.62 0.01 8.84
C ARG A 221 -17.73 -1.00 9.59
N LYS A 222 -17.48 -2.17 9.00
CA LYS A 222 -16.61 -3.22 9.57
C LYS A 222 -15.17 -2.73 9.75
N TYR A 223 -14.60 -2.07 8.74
CA TYR A 223 -13.17 -1.73 8.73
C TYR A 223 -12.82 -0.30 9.12
N ARG A 224 -13.76 0.66 9.16
CA ARG A 224 -13.47 2.10 9.43
C ARG A 224 -12.56 2.35 10.63
N ASN A 225 -12.71 1.58 11.70
CA ASN A 225 -11.92 1.74 12.94
C ASN A 225 -10.51 1.12 12.85
N LYS A 226 -10.26 0.28 11.84
CA LYS A 226 -8.94 -0.27 11.52
C LYS A 226 -8.17 0.60 10.51
N VAL A 227 -8.84 1.50 9.80
CA VAL A 227 -8.21 2.37 8.79
C VAL A 227 -7.65 3.65 9.42
N ALA A 228 -6.32 3.80 9.34
CA ALA A 228 -5.58 4.94 9.83
C ALA A 228 -4.81 5.64 8.70
N ALA A 229 -4.61 6.95 8.86
CA ALA A 229 -3.66 7.72 8.08
C ALA A 229 -2.81 8.55 9.05
N THR A 230 -1.49 8.48 8.89
CA THR A 230 -0.59 9.26 9.74
C THR A 230 0.69 9.61 8.98
N SER A 231 1.11 10.87 9.09
CA SER A 231 2.40 11.34 8.58
C SER A 231 3.58 10.83 9.43
N ARG A 232 3.32 10.37 10.66
CA ARG A 232 4.36 9.91 11.60
C ARG A 232 4.82 8.48 11.35
N SER A 233 4.07 7.67 10.59
CA SER A 233 4.48 6.29 10.32
C SER A 233 5.56 6.22 9.24
N THR A 234 6.59 5.42 9.50
CA THR A 234 7.68 5.08 8.56
C THR A 234 7.29 3.98 7.57
N LEU A 235 5.99 3.78 7.33
CA LEU A 235 5.48 2.78 6.37
C LEU A 235 5.75 3.18 4.91
N PHE A 236 5.69 4.47 4.60
CA PHE A 236 5.71 5.01 3.24
C PHE A 236 6.96 5.88 3.00
N PHE A 237 7.44 5.95 1.76
CA PHE A 237 8.56 6.80 1.36
C PHE A 237 8.14 8.24 1.04
N ARG A 238 6.92 8.47 0.52
CA ARG A 238 6.35 9.78 0.19
C ARG A 238 7.20 10.61 -0.80
N LYS A 239 7.83 9.93 -1.77
CA LYS A 239 8.75 10.56 -2.74
C LYS A 239 8.08 11.09 -4.00
N HIS A 240 6.90 10.59 -4.32
CA HIS A 240 6.18 10.90 -5.56
C HIS A 240 4.82 11.49 -5.24
N THR A 241 4.12 11.96 -6.28
CA THR A 241 2.92 12.78 -6.13
C THR A 241 1.79 11.99 -5.47
N PHE A 242 1.09 12.64 -4.53
CA PHE A 242 -0.15 12.16 -3.92
C PHE A 242 -1.01 13.31 -3.42
N VAL A 243 -2.29 13.05 -3.13
CA VAL A 243 -3.18 14.02 -2.48
C VAL A 243 -3.03 13.87 -0.97
N GLN A 244 -2.65 14.93 -0.28
CA GLN A 244 -2.51 14.95 1.18
C GLN A 244 -3.87 15.13 1.86
N THR A 245 -4.63 16.14 1.44
CA THR A 245 -6.01 16.40 1.92
C THR A 245 -6.92 16.82 0.76
N GLY A 246 -8.20 16.46 0.85
CA GLY A 246 -9.27 16.98 0.02
C GLY A 246 -10.28 17.68 0.92
N ARG A 247 -10.63 18.93 0.59
CA ARG A 247 -11.62 19.72 1.34
C ARG A 247 -12.78 20.00 0.41
N LEU A 248 -13.93 19.44 0.77
CA LEU A 248 -15.15 19.52 -0.02
C LEU A 248 -16.15 20.45 0.67
N SER A 249 -16.79 21.30 -0.12
CA SER A 249 -17.86 22.21 0.32
C SER A 249 -18.92 22.33 -0.78
N ALA A 250 -20.03 23.00 -0.50
CA ALA A 250 -21.07 23.26 -1.49
C ALA A 250 -20.64 24.27 -2.57
N GLN A 251 -19.54 25.02 -2.37
CA GLN A 251 -19.07 26.07 -3.28
C GLN A 251 -17.82 25.67 -4.07
N SER A 252 -16.98 24.81 -3.49
CA SER A 252 -15.72 24.39 -4.11
C SER A 252 -15.22 23.04 -3.59
N ALA A 253 -14.34 22.43 -4.37
CA ALA A 253 -13.47 21.34 -3.94
C ALA A 253 -12.01 21.78 -4.04
N THR A 254 -11.25 21.60 -2.97
CA THR A 254 -9.85 22.01 -2.84
C THR A 254 -8.98 20.81 -2.49
N PHE A 255 -7.85 20.67 -3.18
CA PHE A 255 -6.92 19.55 -3.03
C PHE A 255 -5.53 20.07 -2.71
N ASP A 256 -4.98 19.59 -1.60
CA ASP A 256 -3.58 19.79 -1.26
C ASP A 256 -2.79 18.58 -1.73
N PHE A 257 -1.87 18.78 -2.67
CA PHE A 257 -0.95 17.73 -3.10
C PHE A 257 0.27 17.65 -2.19
N SER A 258 1.02 16.55 -2.30
CA SER A 258 2.29 16.34 -1.61
C SER A 258 3.21 17.56 -1.74
N PRO A 259 3.72 18.12 -0.63
CA PRO A 259 4.48 19.36 -0.63
C PRO A 259 5.81 19.23 -1.38
N GLU A 260 6.45 18.06 -1.30
CA GLU A 260 7.66 17.72 -2.05
C GLU A 260 7.40 16.45 -2.86
N THR A 261 7.74 16.48 -4.15
CA THR A 261 7.59 15.32 -5.05
C THR A 261 8.71 15.31 -6.08
N ASN A 262 9.30 14.14 -6.28
CA ASN A 262 10.27 13.90 -7.35
C ASN A 262 9.60 13.79 -8.73
N SER A 263 8.27 13.72 -8.78
CA SER A 263 7.49 13.60 -10.01
C SER A 263 6.31 14.59 -10.02
N PRO A 264 6.55 15.90 -10.10
CA PRO A 264 5.51 16.92 -10.04
C PRO A 264 4.60 16.97 -11.28
N GLY A 265 4.94 16.25 -12.36
CA GLY A 265 4.19 16.27 -13.62
C GLY A 265 5.13 16.29 -14.84
N PRO A 266 4.65 16.72 -16.01
CA PRO A 266 3.25 17.07 -16.28
C PRO A 266 2.33 15.86 -16.14
N PHE A 267 1.11 16.10 -15.65
CA PHE A 267 0.02 15.13 -15.59
C PHE A 267 -1.16 15.60 -16.45
N HIS A 268 -1.96 14.65 -16.94
CA HIS A 268 -3.35 14.92 -17.27
C HIS A 268 -4.19 14.88 -16.00
N LEU A 269 -4.60 16.05 -15.50
CA LEU A 269 -5.52 16.17 -14.38
C LEU A 269 -6.96 16.11 -14.90
N ARG A 270 -7.75 15.19 -14.34
CA ARG A 270 -9.18 15.07 -14.59
C ARG A 270 -9.93 15.02 -13.27
N ILE A 271 -10.91 15.89 -13.09
CA ILE A 271 -11.78 15.93 -11.92
C ILE A 271 -13.20 15.70 -12.37
N GLU A 272 -13.75 14.55 -12.00
CA GLU A 272 -15.12 14.13 -12.31
C GLU A 272 -16.00 14.48 -11.11
N VAL A 273 -17.08 15.22 -11.34
CA VAL A 273 -18.08 15.59 -10.33
C VAL A 273 -19.43 15.07 -10.78
N GLN A 274 -20.08 14.28 -9.94
CA GLN A 274 -21.40 13.72 -10.20
C GLN A 274 -22.37 14.20 -9.12
N THR A 275 -23.46 14.80 -9.58
CA THR A 275 -24.61 15.24 -8.77
C THR A 275 -25.83 14.38 -9.14
N GLU A 276 -26.97 14.59 -8.48
CA GLU A 276 -28.21 13.88 -8.82
C GLU A 276 -28.72 14.22 -10.23
N SER A 277 -28.45 15.44 -10.73
CA SER A 277 -28.99 15.93 -12.00
C SER A 277 -27.96 16.06 -13.12
N GLN A 278 -26.67 16.11 -12.81
CA GLN A 278 -25.60 16.41 -13.77
C GLN A 278 -24.30 15.68 -13.45
N ASN A 279 -23.61 15.27 -14.52
CA ASN A 279 -22.22 14.80 -14.50
C ASN A 279 -21.35 15.81 -15.23
N GLY A 280 -20.32 16.32 -14.54
CA GLY A 280 -19.35 17.25 -15.09
C GLY A 280 -17.93 16.72 -14.97
N ALA A 281 -17.06 17.14 -15.88
CA ALA A 281 -15.62 16.91 -15.76
C ALA A 281 -14.86 18.21 -15.99
N PHE A 282 -13.91 18.49 -15.11
CA PHE A 282 -12.87 19.48 -15.33
C PHE A 282 -11.60 18.76 -15.77
N GLU A 283 -10.94 19.27 -16.80
CA GLU A 283 -9.68 18.72 -17.30
C GLU A 283 -8.63 19.80 -17.45
N LYS A 284 -7.39 19.43 -17.11
CA LYS A 284 -6.21 20.26 -17.35
C LYS A 284 -5.08 19.37 -17.86
N LYS A 285 -4.70 19.61 -19.12
CA LYS A 285 -3.47 19.05 -19.70
C LYS A 285 -2.27 19.77 -19.08
N ASP A 286 -1.13 19.07 -19.01
CA ASP A 286 0.13 19.59 -18.49
C ASP A 286 0.05 20.16 -17.06
N PHE A 287 -0.78 19.52 -16.22
CA PHE A 287 -0.89 19.88 -14.82
C PHE A 287 0.42 19.59 -14.09
N MET A 288 0.96 20.63 -13.44
CA MET A 288 2.13 20.55 -12.59
C MET A 288 1.70 20.73 -11.14
N VAL A 289 2.05 19.77 -10.29
CA VAL A 289 1.97 19.90 -8.84
C VAL A 289 3.02 20.90 -8.40
N LYS A 290 2.58 21.96 -7.74
CA LYS A 290 3.45 22.99 -7.19
C LYS A 290 3.53 22.82 -5.67
N PRO A 291 4.74 22.81 -5.09
CA PRO A 291 4.92 22.80 -3.65
C PRO A 291 4.09 23.89 -2.97
N ASN A 292 3.44 23.56 -1.85
CA ASN A 292 2.69 24.50 -1.01
C ASN A 292 1.57 25.26 -1.71
N GLN A 293 1.05 24.76 -2.84
CA GLN A 293 -0.10 25.33 -3.53
C GLN A 293 -1.24 24.33 -3.56
N ASN A 294 -2.43 24.82 -3.19
CA ASN A 294 -3.66 24.05 -3.36
C ASN A 294 -4.18 24.18 -4.79
N PHE A 295 -4.90 23.15 -5.25
CA PHE A 295 -5.67 23.20 -6.47
C PHE A 295 -7.15 23.23 -6.12
N SER A 296 -7.87 24.25 -6.57
CA SER A 296 -9.30 24.42 -6.26
C SER A 296 -10.13 24.51 -7.52
N ILE A 297 -11.27 23.81 -7.55
CA ILE A 297 -12.34 24.05 -8.51
C ILE A 297 -13.51 24.73 -7.80
N LYS A 298 -14.05 25.79 -8.41
CA LYS A 298 -15.26 26.47 -7.92
C LYS A 298 -16.46 25.98 -8.72
N PHE A 299 -17.56 25.70 -8.02
CA PHE A 299 -18.82 25.36 -8.68
C PHE A 299 -19.53 26.63 -9.12
N ARG A 300 -20.12 26.61 -10.32
CA ARG A 300 -20.88 27.75 -10.86
C ARG A 300 -22.13 28.04 -10.04
N ARG A 301 -22.69 27.01 -9.40
CA ARG A 301 -23.85 27.08 -8.51
C ARG A 301 -23.54 26.29 -7.24
N LYS A 302 -24.17 26.68 -6.14
CA LYS A 302 -24.10 25.92 -4.88
C LYS A 302 -24.53 24.48 -5.14
N THR A 303 -23.70 23.52 -4.75
CA THR A 303 -23.89 22.09 -5.00
C THR A 303 -23.90 21.36 -3.66
N PRO A 304 -25.08 21.19 -3.02
CA PRO A 304 -25.18 20.71 -1.65
C PRO A 304 -24.85 19.22 -1.51
N ARG A 305 -24.99 18.42 -2.58
CA ARG A 305 -24.63 17.00 -2.59
C ARG A 305 -23.92 16.63 -3.89
N TYR A 306 -22.78 15.97 -3.79
CA TYR A 306 -22.05 15.44 -4.95
C TYR A 306 -21.07 14.33 -4.58
N THR A 307 -20.67 13.55 -5.57
CA THR A 307 -19.48 12.69 -5.52
C THR A 307 -18.40 13.26 -6.41
N ILE A 308 -17.15 13.07 -6.03
CA ILE A 308 -16.00 13.61 -6.76
C ILE A 308 -14.91 12.56 -6.89
N ARG A 309 -14.26 12.52 -8.07
CA ARG A 309 -13.07 11.72 -8.34
C ARG A 309 -12.00 12.57 -9.00
N VAL A 310 -10.79 12.53 -8.46
CA VAL A 310 -9.61 13.21 -9.00
C VAL A 310 -8.68 12.15 -9.57
N LYS A 311 -8.28 12.33 -10.82
CA LYS A 311 -7.33 11.45 -11.52
C LYS A 311 -6.13 12.24 -12.01
N LEU A 312 -4.95 11.62 -11.92
CA LEU A 312 -3.71 12.06 -12.56
C LEU A 312 -3.25 10.96 -13.51
N ASP A 313 -3.13 11.25 -14.81
CA ASP A 313 -2.78 10.25 -15.84
C ASP A 313 -3.65 8.99 -15.78
N ASN A 314 -4.95 9.15 -15.50
CA ASN A 314 -5.97 8.12 -15.27
C ASN A 314 -5.87 7.35 -13.94
N TYR A 315 -4.83 7.54 -13.14
CA TYR A 315 -4.75 6.94 -11.80
C TYR A 315 -5.65 7.70 -10.83
N LEU A 316 -6.50 6.96 -10.10
CA LEU A 316 -7.37 7.53 -9.07
C LEU A 316 -6.51 8.08 -7.93
N ALA A 317 -6.48 9.39 -7.77
CA ALA A 317 -5.70 10.08 -6.75
C ALA A 317 -6.54 10.44 -5.51
N PHE A 318 -7.84 10.68 -5.71
CA PHE A 318 -8.80 10.96 -4.63
C PHE A 318 -10.22 10.61 -5.05
N ALA A 319 -11.03 10.08 -4.13
CA ALA A 319 -12.48 9.99 -4.27
C ALA A 319 -13.17 10.26 -2.94
N ASN A 320 -14.24 11.03 -2.96
CA ASN A 320 -15.12 11.17 -1.78
C ASN A 320 -16.51 11.61 -2.21
N SER A 321 -17.44 11.65 -1.24
CA SER A 321 -18.75 12.27 -1.36
C SER A 321 -18.86 13.46 -0.41
N PHE A 322 -19.65 14.45 -0.81
CA PHE A 322 -20.00 15.60 -0.01
C PHE A 322 -21.52 15.70 0.08
N GLU A 323 -21.99 15.99 1.28
CA GLU A 323 -23.37 16.33 1.57
C GLU A 323 -23.35 17.44 2.63
N GLU A 324 -23.95 18.58 2.29
CA GLU A 324 -24.12 19.69 3.21
C GLU A 324 -25.10 19.27 4.30
N VAL A 325 -24.65 19.28 5.54
CA VAL A 325 -25.51 18.99 6.69
C VAL A 325 -26.11 20.31 7.15
N ASP A 326 -27.42 20.46 7.00
CA ASP A 326 -28.14 21.54 7.66
C ASP A 326 -28.11 21.25 9.17
N THR A 327 -27.30 21.99 9.93
CA THR A 327 -27.44 22.02 11.38
C THR A 327 -28.70 22.85 11.70
N PRO A 328 -29.76 22.25 12.26
CA PRO A 328 -30.85 23.03 12.80
C PRO A 328 -30.28 23.82 13.98
N PHE A 329 -30.37 25.16 13.90
CA PHE A 329 -30.02 26.06 15.00
C PHE A 329 -31.10 26.07 16.07
#